data_AF-A0A2E6MQN3-F1
#
_entry.id   AF-A0A2E6MQN3-F1
#
_cell.length_a   1.000
_cell.length_b   1.000
_cell.length_c   1.000
_cell.angle_alpha   90.00
_cell.angle_beta   90.00
_cell.angle_gamma   90.00
#
_symmetry.space_group_name_H-M   'P 1'
#
loop_
_entity.id
_entity.type
_entity.pdbx_description
1 polymer ?
#
loop_
_entity_poly.entity_id
_entity_poly.type
_entity_poly.pdbx_seq_one_letter_code
_entity_poly.pdbx_strand_id
1 'polypeptide(L)'
;MKRVNYLNNKDLLSEIHKSKTSYCSYTDDDHAQYDIILPSVDKINVRTIAEAKRNKAKRLSQQDYERRKEAGEKVKQADCAIDYKKIKKDELIFRIMTYDHIPEDKGRKKNPKTIADTKEKLNFPPFQHFKFTSTDKLMTVGKSHWVGGMSNGNFSKEHGKTTEKLARMWMKLCDRYATRGNVRGYTYNDEMKGQAILQLTQIGLQFDESKSNNPFAYYTAAVTNSFVRVINIEKRNQNIRDDILEMNDMNPSFTRQMQGTWERSVKEAYDKINKKD
;
A
#
# COMPACT_ATOMS: atom_id res chain seq x y z
N MET A 1 -23.70 -12.98 -16.88
CA MET A 1 -22.37 -12.36 -16.64
C MET A 1 -21.69 -13.03 -15.46
N LYS A 2 -20.49 -13.60 -15.63
CA LYS A 2 -19.72 -14.22 -14.54
C LYS A 2 -19.23 -13.11 -13.60
N ARG A 3 -19.45 -13.23 -12.27
CA ARG A 3 -18.95 -12.24 -11.29
C ARG A 3 -17.42 -12.19 -11.36
N VAL A 4 -16.86 -11.13 -11.94
CA VAL A 4 -15.41 -10.90 -11.96
C VAL A 4 -14.98 -10.44 -10.57
N ASN A 5 -14.11 -11.20 -9.91
CA ASN A 5 -13.58 -10.82 -8.60
C ASN A 5 -12.48 -9.75 -8.77
N TYR A 6 -12.90 -8.48 -8.76
CA TYR A 6 -12.03 -7.32 -8.93
C TYR A 6 -11.02 -7.09 -7.78
N LEU A 7 -11.11 -7.82 -6.66
CA LEU A 7 -10.31 -7.59 -5.46
C LEU A 7 -9.57 -8.86 -5.06
N ASN A 8 -8.72 -9.36 -5.94
CA ASN A 8 -7.79 -10.45 -5.63
C ASN A 8 -6.35 -9.92 -5.55
N ASN A 9 -5.51 -10.60 -4.76
CA ASN A 9 -4.13 -10.16 -4.52
C ASN A 9 -3.27 -10.16 -5.80
N LYS A 10 -3.50 -11.10 -6.74
CA LYS A 10 -2.75 -11.17 -8.00
C LYS A 10 -2.95 -9.89 -8.83
N ASP A 11 -4.20 -9.48 -9.01
CA ASP A 11 -4.54 -8.28 -9.77
C ASP A 11 -4.09 -7.01 -9.06
N LEU A 12 -4.25 -6.93 -7.72
CA LEU A 12 -3.75 -5.80 -6.95
C LEU A 12 -2.23 -5.64 -7.08
N LEU A 13 -1.46 -6.73 -6.94
CA LEU A 13 -0.01 -6.71 -7.12
C LEU A 13 0.37 -6.27 -8.54
N SER A 14 -0.32 -6.76 -9.57
CA SER A 14 -0.09 -6.35 -10.95
C SER A 14 -0.32 -4.85 -11.16
N GLU A 15 -1.42 -4.31 -10.62
CA GLU A 15 -1.75 -2.90 -10.78
C GLU A 15 -0.87 -1.98 -9.91
N ILE A 16 -0.43 -2.43 -8.73
CA ILE A 16 0.60 -1.74 -7.94
C ILE A 16 1.89 -1.66 -8.73
N HIS A 17 2.32 -2.77 -9.32
CA HIS A 17 3.53 -2.82 -10.13
C HIS A 17 3.47 -1.81 -11.29
N LYS A 18 2.39 -1.84 -12.09
CA LYS A 18 2.17 -0.87 -13.18
C LYS A 18 2.15 0.58 -12.69
N SER A 19 1.48 0.84 -11.57
CA SER A 19 1.41 2.18 -10.98
C SER A 19 2.79 2.68 -10.57
N LYS A 20 3.61 1.85 -9.90
CA LYS A 20 4.99 2.20 -9.53
C LYS A 20 5.88 2.39 -10.74
N THR A 21 5.75 1.52 -11.76
CA THR A 21 6.50 1.60 -13.03
C THR A 21 6.29 2.94 -13.73
N SER A 22 5.12 3.58 -13.60
CA SER A 22 4.88 4.92 -14.18
C SER A 22 5.76 6.04 -13.59
N TYR A 23 6.39 5.83 -12.44
CA TYR A 23 7.35 6.76 -11.81
C TYR A 23 8.81 6.36 -12.09
N CYS A 24 9.04 5.34 -12.91
CA CYS A 24 10.36 4.73 -13.11
C CYS A 24 10.86 4.97 -14.53
N SER A 25 12.18 5.00 -14.68
CA SER A 25 12.85 4.98 -15.98
C SER A 25 13.67 3.70 -16.11
N TYR A 26 13.67 3.14 -17.32
CA TYR A 26 14.34 1.88 -17.67
C TYR A 26 15.09 2.03 -18.99
N THR A 27 16.16 1.23 -19.20
CA THR A 27 16.91 1.23 -20.46
C THR A 27 16.15 0.50 -21.57
N ASP A 28 15.22 -0.37 -21.19
CA ASP A 28 14.39 -1.18 -22.06
C ASP A 28 13.06 -1.46 -21.34
N ASP A 29 11.99 -1.66 -22.09
CA ASP A 29 10.64 -1.91 -21.55
C ASP A 29 10.59 -3.20 -20.73
N ASP A 30 11.32 -4.23 -21.17
CA ASP A 30 11.41 -5.51 -20.47
C ASP A 30 12.10 -5.40 -19.11
N HIS A 31 12.94 -4.38 -18.92
CA HIS A 31 13.61 -4.16 -17.65
C HIS A 31 12.67 -3.66 -16.54
N ALA A 32 11.43 -3.26 -16.86
CA ALA A 32 10.42 -2.97 -15.84
C ALA A 32 10.01 -4.21 -15.05
N GLN A 33 10.05 -5.40 -15.67
CA GLN A 33 9.64 -6.64 -15.04
C GLN A 33 10.81 -7.25 -14.25
N TYR A 34 10.69 -7.30 -12.93
CA TYR A 34 11.67 -7.96 -12.06
C TYR A 34 11.39 -9.46 -11.90
N ASP A 35 12.44 -10.22 -11.58
CA ASP A 35 12.35 -11.66 -11.30
C ASP A 35 12.55 -12.00 -9.81
N ILE A 36 13.25 -11.13 -9.08
CA ILE A 36 13.43 -11.22 -7.63
C ILE A 36 13.65 -9.84 -7.02
N ILE A 37 13.22 -9.68 -5.76
CA ILE A 37 13.50 -8.48 -4.96
C ILE A 37 14.52 -8.84 -3.87
N LEU A 38 15.56 -8.03 -3.73
CA LEU A 38 16.63 -8.23 -2.75
C LEU A 38 16.91 -6.92 -1.99
N PRO A 39 17.42 -6.99 -0.75
CA PRO A 39 17.68 -5.81 0.07
C PRO A 39 18.97 -5.07 -0.33
N SER A 40 19.94 -5.75 -0.94
CA SER A 40 21.18 -5.13 -1.43
C SER A 40 21.77 -5.92 -2.58
N VAL A 41 22.69 -5.29 -3.32
CA VAL A 41 23.44 -5.90 -4.43
C VAL A 41 24.25 -7.11 -3.95
N ASP A 42 24.80 -7.07 -2.73
CA ASP A 42 25.58 -8.16 -2.12
C ASP A 42 24.78 -9.46 -1.92
N LYS A 43 23.45 -9.37 -1.92
CA LYS A 43 22.58 -10.55 -1.84
C LYS A 43 22.36 -11.22 -3.19
N ILE A 44 22.91 -10.69 -4.28
CA ILE A 44 22.97 -11.38 -5.57
C ILE A 44 24.09 -12.44 -5.50
N ASN A 45 23.69 -13.69 -5.36
CA ASN A 45 24.59 -14.85 -5.25
C ASN A 45 24.00 -16.05 -5.99
N VAL A 46 24.73 -17.17 -6.02
CA VAL A 46 24.32 -18.37 -6.76
C VAL A 46 22.91 -18.86 -6.40
N ARG A 47 22.50 -18.73 -5.13
CA ARG A 47 21.17 -19.17 -4.67
C ARG A 47 20.08 -18.22 -5.17
N THR A 48 20.27 -16.91 -5.02
CA THR A 48 19.27 -15.92 -5.45
C THR A 48 19.17 -15.82 -6.98
N ILE A 49 20.27 -16.09 -7.70
CA ILE A 49 20.24 -16.26 -9.16
C ILE A 49 19.39 -17.47 -9.55
N ALA A 50 19.59 -18.62 -8.90
CA ALA A 50 18.78 -19.81 -9.19
C ALA A 50 17.29 -19.60 -8.87
N GLU A 51 16.99 -18.88 -7.79
CA GLU A 51 15.62 -18.48 -7.43
C GLU A 51 15.02 -17.53 -8.47
N ALA A 52 15.75 -16.50 -8.90
CA ALA A 52 15.32 -15.59 -9.96
C ALA A 52 15.01 -16.33 -11.27
N LYS A 53 15.85 -17.31 -11.66
CA LYS A 53 15.57 -18.17 -12.82
C LYS A 53 14.26 -18.95 -12.66
N ARG A 54 14.00 -19.53 -11.48
CA ARG A 54 12.76 -20.26 -11.20
C ARG A 54 11.54 -19.33 -11.25
N ASN A 55 11.65 -18.13 -10.70
CA ASN A 55 10.58 -17.13 -10.72
C ASN A 55 10.27 -16.69 -12.16
N LYS A 56 11.31 -16.41 -12.96
CA LYS A 56 11.16 -16.07 -14.38
C LYS A 56 10.52 -17.21 -15.17
N ALA A 57 11.01 -18.44 -15.02
CA ALA A 57 10.45 -19.61 -15.68
C ALA A 57 8.96 -19.81 -15.33
N LYS A 58 8.62 -19.75 -14.04
CA LYS A 58 7.23 -19.87 -13.56
C LYS A 58 6.33 -18.79 -14.16
N ARG A 59 6.81 -17.54 -14.22
CA ARG A 59 6.07 -16.42 -14.80
C ARG A 59 5.83 -16.64 -16.30
N LEU A 60 6.87 -16.98 -17.05
CA LEU A 60 6.76 -17.23 -18.50
C LEU A 60 5.85 -18.43 -18.82
N SER A 61 5.94 -19.51 -18.03
CA SER A 61 5.04 -20.66 -18.17
C SER A 61 3.59 -20.31 -17.91
N GLN A 62 3.32 -19.49 -16.89
CA GLN A 62 1.97 -19.02 -16.60
C GLN A 62 1.43 -18.11 -17.72
N GLN A 63 2.28 -17.23 -18.26
CA GLN A 63 1.92 -16.36 -19.38
C GLN A 63 1.63 -17.15 -20.65
N ASP A 64 2.44 -18.16 -20.99
CA ASP A 64 2.18 -19.05 -22.14
C ASP A 64 0.87 -19.83 -21.96
N TYR A 65 0.64 -20.39 -20.77
CA TYR A 65 -0.59 -21.09 -20.45
C TYR A 65 -1.83 -20.18 -20.56
N GLU A 66 -1.78 -18.97 -20.00
CA GLU A 66 -2.88 -18.00 -20.08
C GLU A 66 -3.15 -17.59 -21.53
N ARG A 67 -2.10 -17.32 -22.32
CA ARG A 67 -2.21 -16.99 -23.75
C ARG A 67 -2.87 -18.10 -24.57
N ARG A 68 -2.41 -19.35 -24.43
CA ARG A 68 -2.98 -20.50 -25.18
C ARG A 68 -4.41 -20.80 -24.78
N LYS A 69 -4.72 -20.66 -23.48
CA LYS A 69 -6.08 -20.80 -22.97
C LYS A 69 -7.00 -19.72 -23.53
N GLU A 70 -6.54 -18.47 -23.63
CA GLU A 70 -7.29 -17.36 -24.25
C GLU A 70 -7.47 -17.57 -25.75
N ALA A 71 -6.52 -18.21 -26.43
CA ALA A 71 -6.64 -18.65 -27.82
C ALA A 71 -7.58 -19.85 -28.02
N GLY A 72 -8.14 -20.43 -26.95
CA GLY A 72 -9.09 -21.55 -27.00
C GLY A 72 -8.44 -22.94 -27.04
N GLU A 73 -7.12 -23.04 -26.89
CA GLU A 73 -6.41 -24.32 -26.88
C GLU A 73 -6.62 -25.06 -25.54
N LYS A 74 -6.87 -26.37 -25.61
CA LYS A 74 -6.95 -27.25 -24.43
C LYS A 74 -5.56 -27.77 -24.05
N VAL A 75 -4.76 -26.89 -23.46
CA VAL A 75 -3.42 -27.22 -22.94
C VAL A 75 -3.42 -27.44 -21.44
N LYS A 76 -2.53 -28.30 -20.92
CA LYS A 76 -2.29 -28.42 -19.47
C LYS A 76 -1.17 -27.45 -19.08
N GLN A 77 -1.16 -27.02 -17.81
CA GLN A 77 -0.09 -26.14 -17.30
C GLN A 77 1.29 -26.78 -17.40
N ALA A 78 1.38 -28.11 -17.24
CA ALA A 78 2.63 -28.86 -17.37
C ALA A 78 3.24 -28.77 -18.77
N ASP A 79 2.41 -28.65 -19.82
CA ASP A 79 2.86 -28.60 -21.20
C ASP A 79 3.53 -27.25 -21.55
N CYS A 80 3.25 -26.21 -20.76
CA CYS A 80 3.83 -24.87 -20.91
C CYS A 80 5.03 -24.65 -19.96
N ALA A 81 5.48 -25.68 -19.26
CA ALA A 81 6.56 -25.58 -18.27
C ALA A 81 7.90 -25.28 -18.96
N ILE A 82 8.52 -24.17 -18.58
CA ILE A 82 9.82 -23.73 -19.08
C ILE A 82 10.89 -24.18 -18.10
N ASP A 83 11.94 -24.81 -18.60
CA ASP A 83 13.09 -25.20 -17.78
C ASP A 83 13.91 -23.96 -17.39
N TYR A 84 13.95 -23.66 -16.09
CA TYR A 84 14.72 -22.56 -15.53
C TYR A 84 16.23 -22.67 -15.81
N LYS A 85 16.76 -23.86 -16.09
CA LYS A 85 18.19 -24.05 -16.41
C LYS A 85 18.58 -23.42 -17.74
N LYS A 86 17.64 -23.30 -18.68
CA LYS A 86 17.85 -22.68 -19.99
C LYS A 86 17.92 -21.15 -19.93
N ILE A 87 17.39 -20.56 -18.86
CA ILE A 87 17.42 -19.11 -18.65
C ILE A 87 18.84 -18.70 -18.29
N LYS A 88 19.41 -17.79 -19.08
CA LYS A 88 20.74 -17.23 -18.81
C LYS A 88 20.67 -16.17 -17.72
N LYS A 89 21.81 -15.91 -17.08
CA LYS A 89 21.89 -14.98 -15.93
C LYS A 89 21.80 -13.51 -16.33
N ASP A 90 22.27 -13.19 -17.53
CA ASP A 90 22.19 -11.87 -18.15
C ASP A 90 20.76 -11.50 -18.51
N GLU A 91 19.83 -12.45 -18.60
CA GLU A 91 18.42 -12.15 -18.84
C GLU A 91 17.62 -11.84 -17.56
N LEU A 92 18.23 -11.90 -16.38
CA LEU A 92 17.55 -11.75 -15.10
C LEU A 92 17.56 -10.30 -14.64
N ILE A 93 16.43 -9.86 -14.08
CA ILE A 93 16.28 -8.52 -13.51
C ILE A 93 16.14 -8.61 -11.99
N PHE A 94 17.12 -8.03 -11.29
CA PHE A 94 17.16 -7.95 -9.84
C PHE A 94 16.67 -6.59 -9.39
N ARG A 95 15.56 -6.54 -8.64
CA ARG A 95 15.10 -5.32 -7.98
C ARG A 95 15.79 -5.20 -6.63
N ILE A 96 16.59 -4.15 -6.47
CA ILE A 96 17.28 -3.82 -5.22
C ILE A 96 16.58 -2.66 -4.55
N MET A 97 16.12 -2.87 -3.32
CA MET A 97 15.52 -1.81 -2.50
C MET A 97 16.62 -0.88 -1.98
N THR A 98 16.74 0.33 -2.52
CA THR A 98 17.84 1.25 -2.19
C THR A 98 17.41 2.72 -2.30
N TYR A 99 18.08 3.58 -1.52
CA TYR A 99 17.92 5.03 -1.48
C TYR A 99 19.04 5.79 -2.22
N ASP A 100 19.95 5.09 -2.89
CA ASP A 100 21.20 5.68 -3.42
C ASP A 100 20.96 6.82 -4.42
N HIS A 101 19.92 6.73 -5.25
CA HIS A 101 19.58 7.76 -6.23
C HIS A 101 18.59 8.81 -5.70
N ILE A 102 18.23 8.74 -4.41
CA ILE A 102 17.28 9.67 -3.79
C ILE A 102 18.06 10.82 -3.15
N PRO A 103 17.71 12.09 -3.45
CA PRO A 103 18.31 13.25 -2.81
C PRO A 103 18.13 13.26 -1.29
N GLU A 104 19.09 13.89 -0.60
CA GLU A 104 18.96 14.17 0.84
C GLU A 104 18.02 15.36 1.08
N ASP A 105 17.23 15.25 2.13
CA ASP A 105 16.32 16.31 2.59
C ASP A 105 16.65 16.61 4.06
N LYS A 106 17.76 17.34 4.26
CA LYS A 106 18.28 17.68 5.58
C LYS A 106 17.31 18.64 6.26
N GLY A 107 16.76 18.22 7.41
CA GLY A 107 15.86 19.03 8.23
C GLY A 107 14.40 18.60 8.20
N ARG A 108 13.99 17.68 7.31
CA ARG A 108 12.61 17.16 7.27
C ARG A 108 12.17 16.50 8.58
N LYS A 109 13.07 15.79 9.24
CA LYS A 109 12.85 15.18 10.55
C LYS A 109 13.91 15.62 11.54
N LYS A 110 13.47 16.08 12.71
CA LYS A 110 14.34 16.53 13.81
C LYS A 110 15.30 15.43 14.28
N ASN A 111 14.81 14.19 14.40
CA ASN A 111 15.59 13.02 14.84
C ASN A 111 15.45 11.87 13.82
N PRO A 112 16.29 11.81 12.77
CA PRO A 112 16.25 10.73 11.79
C PRO A 112 16.70 9.40 12.43
N LYS A 113 15.90 8.34 12.30
CA LYS A 113 16.22 6.99 12.82
C LYS A 113 16.61 6.02 11.71
N THR A 114 16.15 6.29 10.49
CA THR A 114 16.34 5.42 9.32
C THR A 114 16.89 6.23 8.16
N ILE A 115 17.53 5.56 7.19
CA ILE A 115 17.98 6.21 5.94
C ILE A 115 16.80 6.91 5.24
N ALA A 116 15.61 6.32 5.28
CA ALA A 116 14.41 6.93 4.73
C ALA A 116 14.09 8.30 5.36
N ASP A 117 14.51 8.58 6.60
CA ASP A 117 14.26 9.83 7.30
C ASP A 117 15.19 10.97 6.85
N THR A 118 16.36 10.65 6.31
CA THR A 118 17.34 11.64 5.80
C THR A 118 17.12 12.00 4.34
N LYS A 119 16.22 11.27 3.66
CA LYS A 119 15.90 11.40 2.25
C LYS A 119 14.56 12.08 2.03
N GLU A 120 14.36 12.56 0.80
CA GLU A 120 13.11 13.10 0.29
C GLU A 120 11.93 12.16 0.59
N LYS A 121 10.75 12.70 0.93
CA LYS A 121 9.55 11.88 1.15
C LYS A 121 9.02 11.35 -0.19
N LEU A 122 8.91 10.02 -0.29
CA LEU A 122 8.52 9.31 -1.52
C LEU A 122 7.11 8.73 -1.47
N ASN A 123 6.55 8.49 -2.66
CA ASN A 123 5.24 7.87 -2.87
C ASN A 123 5.25 6.37 -2.56
N PHE A 124 6.40 5.72 -2.76
CA PHE A 124 6.64 4.30 -2.47
C PHE A 124 8.12 4.02 -2.17
N PRO A 125 8.46 2.87 -1.54
CA PRO A 125 9.85 2.50 -1.27
C PRO A 125 10.72 2.52 -2.54
N PRO A 126 11.86 3.23 -2.54
CA PRO A 126 12.69 3.37 -3.72
C PRO A 126 13.44 2.08 -4.03
N PHE A 127 13.75 1.89 -5.31
CA PHE A 127 14.48 0.73 -5.80
C PHE A 127 15.23 1.06 -7.08
N GLN A 128 16.20 0.22 -7.39
CA GLN A 128 16.90 0.17 -8.66
C GLN A 128 16.84 -1.24 -9.24
N HIS A 129 16.83 -1.34 -10.56
CA HIS A 129 16.91 -2.62 -11.26
C HIS A 129 18.32 -2.84 -11.77
N PHE A 130 18.84 -4.05 -11.55
CA PHE A 130 20.16 -4.48 -12.00
C PHE A 130 20.06 -5.71 -12.89
N LYS A 131 20.98 -5.82 -13.84
CA LYS A 131 21.12 -6.93 -14.79
C LYS A 131 22.60 -7.27 -14.95
N PHE A 132 22.92 -8.54 -15.19
CA PHE A 132 24.29 -8.93 -15.55
C PHE A 132 24.58 -8.58 -17.01
N THR A 133 25.77 -8.06 -17.28
CA THR A 133 26.32 -7.92 -18.62
C THR A 133 26.85 -9.26 -19.13
N SER A 134 27.21 -9.32 -20.41
CA SER A 134 27.97 -10.43 -21.01
C SER A 134 29.33 -10.68 -20.34
N THR A 135 29.84 -9.69 -19.60
CA THR A 135 31.12 -9.73 -18.87
C THR A 135 30.95 -9.98 -17.36
N ASP A 136 29.78 -10.44 -16.93
CA ASP A 136 29.47 -10.76 -15.52
C ASP A 136 29.50 -9.58 -14.56
N LYS A 137 29.44 -8.35 -15.07
CA LYS A 137 29.30 -7.14 -14.24
C LYS A 137 27.84 -6.78 -14.08
N LEU A 138 27.47 -6.27 -12.92
CA LEU A 138 26.13 -5.74 -12.70
C LEU A 138 26.03 -4.32 -13.23
N MET A 139 25.01 -4.05 -14.03
CA MET A 139 24.67 -2.71 -14.50
C MET A 139 23.27 -2.32 -14.05
N THR A 140 23.11 -1.04 -13.69
CA THR A 140 21.80 -0.46 -13.40
C THR A 140 21.04 -0.27 -14.71
N VAL A 141 19.89 -0.90 -14.81
CA VAL A 141 19.01 -0.87 -15.99
C VAL A 141 17.69 -0.16 -15.73
N GLY A 142 17.43 0.24 -14.49
CA GLY A 142 16.29 1.09 -14.17
C GLY A 142 16.38 1.69 -12.78
N LYS A 143 15.70 2.82 -12.60
CA LYS A 143 15.63 3.58 -11.34
C LYS A 143 14.19 3.99 -11.09
N SER A 144 13.73 3.87 -9.84
CA SER A 144 12.44 4.44 -9.45
C SER A 144 12.53 5.93 -9.17
N HIS A 145 11.42 6.66 -9.30
CA HIS A 145 11.37 8.11 -9.15
C HIS A 145 12.40 8.82 -10.04
N TRP A 146 12.47 8.45 -11.32
CA TRP A 146 13.49 8.93 -12.25
C TRP A 146 12.88 9.28 -13.61
N VAL A 147 13.33 10.38 -14.21
CA VAL A 147 12.94 10.83 -15.55
C VAL A 147 14.17 10.96 -16.43
N GLY A 148 14.05 10.60 -17.71
CA GLY A 148 15.16 10.63 -18.66
C GLY A 148 16.04 9.38 -18.59
N GLY A 149 17.21 9.43 -19.23
CA GLY A 149 18.13 8.29 -19.31
C GLY A 149 18.88 8.03 -18.01
N MET A 150 19.54 6.87 -17.93
CA MET A 150 20.26 6.45 -16.72
C MET A 150 21.48 7.33 -16.40
N SER A 151 22.07 7.96 -17.43
CA SER A 151 23.24 8.85 -17.34
C SER A 151 22.90 10.34 -17.33
N ASN A 152 21.81 10.75 -17.98
CA ASN A 152 21.44 12.16 -18.18
C ASN A 152 20.08 12.56 -17.57
N GLY A 153 19.41 11.64 -16.88
CA GLY A 153 18.14 11.89 -16.23
C GLY A 153 18.29 12.52 -14.85
N ASN A 154 17.16 12.71 -14.18
CA ASN A 154 17.10 13.29 -12.85
C ASN A 154 16.03 12.61 -11.99
N PHE A 155 16.18 12.76 -10.68
CA PHE A 155 15.17 12.35 -9.72
C PHE A 155 13.89 13.18 -9.90
N SER A 156 12.73 12.51 -9.87
CA SER A 156 11.41 13.14 -9.84
C SER A 156 10.39 12.18 -9.24
N LYS A 157 9.53 12.70 -8.36
CA LYS A 157 8.45 11.94 -7.71
C LYS A 157 7.04 12.31 -8.22
N GLU A 158 6.96 13.23 -9.18
CA GLU A 158 5.69 13.88 -9.56
C GLU A 158 5.12 13.44 -10.91
N HIS A 159 5.93 12.79 -11.76
CA HIS A 159 5.57 12.50 -13.15
C HIS A 159 4.74 11.21 -13.34
N GLY A 160 4.62 10.36 -12.32
CA GLY A 160 3.87 9.11 -12.39
C GLY A 160 2.43 9.25 -11.93
N LYS A 161 1.66 8.17 -12.09
CA LYS A 161 0.27 8.10 -11.62
C LYS A 161 -0.16 6.69 -11.24
N THR A 162 -1.11 6.63 -10.32
CA THR A 162 -1.83 5.39 -10.01
C THR A 162 -2.69 4.98 -11.21
N THR A 163 -2.73 3.69 -11.55
CA THR A 163 -3.61 3.22 -12.63
C THR A 163 -5.08 3.41 -12.25
N GLU A 164 -5.92 3.70 -13.24
CA GLU A 164 -7.36 3.86 -13.03
C GLU A 164 -7.98 2.57 -12.43
N LYS A 165 -7.48 1.40 -12.87
CA LYS A 165 -7.93 0.11 -12.35
C LYS A 165 -7.59 -0.05 -10.87
N LEU A 166 -6.40 0.35 -10.41
CA LEU A 166 -6.04 0.33 -8.99
C LEU A 166 -6.90 1.29 -8.17
N ALA A 167 -7.11 2.51 -8.67
CA ALA A 167 -7.98 3.49 -8.02
C ALA A 167 -9.41 2.96 -7.86
N ARG A 168 -9.97 2.34 -8.91
CA ARG A 168 -11.30 1.69 -8.86
C ARG A 168 -11.33 0.52 -7.86
N MET A 169 -10.25 -0.24 -7.73
CA MET A 169 -10.15 -1.29 -6.71
C MET A 169 -10.21 -0.71 -5.29
N TRP A 170 -9.50 0.40 -5.03
CA TRP A 170 -9.57 1.11 -3.74
C TRP A 170 -10.96 1.65 -3.42
N MET A 171 -11.64 2.25 -4.39
CA MET A 171 -13.02 2.73 -4.22
C MET A 171 -13.97 1.57 -3.87
N LYS A 172 -13.92 0.49 -4.66
CA LYS A 172 -14.74 -0.72 -4.39
C LYS A 172 -14.46 -1.34 -3.02
N LEU A 173 -13.21 -1.27 -2.55
CA LEU A 173 -12.86 -1.72 -1.21
C LEU A 173 -13.54 -0.83 -0.16
N CYS A 174 -13.43 0.50 -0.27
CA CYS A 174 -14.06 1.43 0.65
C CYS A 174 -15.59 1.26 0.68
N ASP A 175 -16.23 1.15 -0.48
CA ASP A 175 -17.68 0.93 -0.60
C ASP A 175 -18.13 -0.36 0.10
N ARG A 176 -17.36 -1.44 -0.03
CA ARG A 176 -17.64 -2.70 0.66
C ARG A 176 -17.52 -2.55 2.17
N TYR A 177 -16.55 -1.78 2.66
CA TYR A 177 -16.37 -1.59 4.11
C TYR A 177 -17.46 -0.69 4.71
N ALA A 178 -17.91 0.30 3.95
CA ALA A 178 -19.01 1.18 4.32
C ALA A 178 -20.36 0.47 4.50
N THR A 179 -20.56 -0.73 3.92
CA THR A 179 -21.80 -1.50 4.11
C THR A 179 -21.78 -2.43 5.32
N ARG A 180 -20.66 -2.51 6.06
CA ARG A 180 -20.57 -3.33 7.27
C ARG A 180 -21.52 -2.80 8.35
N GLY A 181 -22.16 -3.71 9.09
CA GLY A 181 -23.20 -3.38 10.08
C GLY A 181 -22.79 -2.26 11.06
N ASN A 182 -21.53 -2.27 11.50
CA ASN A 182 -21.01 -1.30 12.48
C ASN A 182 -20.96 0.15 11.96
N VAL A 183 -20.91 0.36 10.63
CA VAL A 183 -20.71 1.68 10.03
C VAL A 183 -21.80 2.06 9.02
N ARG A 184 -22.57 1.09 8.52
CA ARG A 184 -23.59 1.30 7.47
C ARG A 184 -24.62 2.36 7.84
N GLY A 185 -25.05 2.42 9.10
CA GLY A 185 -26.04 3.38 9.59
C GLY A 185 -25.44 4.65 10.20
N TYR A 186 -24.12 4.83 10.14
CA TYR A 186 -23.47 5.98 10.77
C TYR A 186 -23.63 7.24 9.91
N THR A 187 -23.98 8.37 10.54
CA THR A 187 -24.23 9.65 9.85
C THR A 187 -23.08 10.08 8.96
N TYR A 188 -21.84 9.89 9.41
CA TYR A 188 -20.62 10.33 8.71
C TYR A 188 -19.99 9.25 7.83
N ASN A 189 -20.78 8.26 7.36
CA ASN A 189 -20.27 7.16 6.55
C ASN A 189 -19.61 7.65 5.25
N ASP A 190 -20.19 8.65 4.57
CA ASP A 190 -19.61 9.17 3.33
C ASP A 190 -18.28 9.89 3.56
N GLU A 191 -18.14 10.59 4.68
CA GLU A 191 -16.85 11.18 5.09
C GLU A 191 -15.81 10.11 5.43
N MET A 192 -16.22 9.00 6.06
CA MET A 192 -15.34 7.85 6.28
C MET A 192 -14.81 7.28 4.97
N LYS A 193 -15.67 7.12 3.96
CA LYS A 193 -15.25 6.67 2.62
C LYS A 193 -14.28 7.66 2.01
N GLY A 194 -14.60 8.96 2.03
CA GLY A 194 -13.73 10.02 1.50
C GLY A 194 -12.35 10.01 2.14
N GLN A 195 -12.30 9.95 3.47
CA GLN A 195 -11.05 9.88 4.22
C GLN A 195 -10.26 8.61 3.95
N ALA A 196 -10.94 7.45 3.81
CA ALA A 196 -10.26 6.19 3.50
C ALA A 196 -9.69 6.17 2.09
N ILE A 197 -10.40 6.72 1.10
CA ILE A 197 -9.88 6.88 -0.27
C ILE A 197 -8.65 7.79 -0.24
N LEU A 198 -8.71 8.93 0.45
CA LEU A 198 -7.56 9.82 0.60
C LEU A 198 -6.37 9.12 1.28
N GLN A 199 -6.62 8.30 2.29
CA GLN A 199 -5.57 7.52 2.93
C GLN A 199 -4.95 6.53 1.93
N LEU A 200 -5.77 5.80 1.17
CA LEU A 200 -5.30 4.85 0.16
C LEU A 200 -4.52 5.54 -0.96
N THR A 201 -4.89 6.74 -1.39
CA THR A 201 -4.10 7.47 -2.41
C THR A 201 -2.73 7.91 -1.87
N GLN A 202 -2.62 8.25 -0.59
CA GLN A 202 -1.37 8.66 0.04
C GLN A 202 -0.40 7.50 0.32
N ILE A 203 -0.92 6.37 0.82
CA ILE A 203 -0.07 5.24 1.28
C ILE A 203 -0.23 3.98 0.43
N GLY A 204 -1.09 4.00 -0.59
CA GLY A 204 -1.45 2.81 -1.35
C GLY A 204 -0.24 2.19 -2.05
N LEU A 205 0.57 3.02 -2.71
CA LEU A 205 1.80 2.57 -3.36
C LEU A 205 2.92 2.26 -2.37
N GLN A 206 2.79 2.63 -1.09
CA GLN A 206 3.80 2.29 -0.07
C GLN A 206 3.81 0.81 0.32
N PHE A 207 2.87 0.01 -0.19
CA PHE A 207 2.91 -1.44 -0.02
C PHE A 207 4.26 -2.01 -0.50
N ASP A 208 4.89 -2.84 0.32
CA ASP A 208 6.22 -3.40 0.08
C ASP A 208 6.13 -4.88 -0.29
N GLU A 209 6.31 -5.16 -1.58
CA GLU A 209 6.23 -6.50 -2.16
C GLU A 209 7.35 -7.43 -1.68
N SER A 210 8.44 -6.89 -1.12
CA SER A 210 9.51 -7.72 -0.55
C SER A 210 9.10 -8.41 0.75
N LYS A 211 8.07 -7.89 1.43
CA LYS A 211 7.63 -8.35 2.76
C LYS A 211 6.36 -9.18 2.73
N SER A 212 5.50 -8.98 1.72
CA SER A 212 4.21 -9.64 1.65
C SER A 212 3.66 -9.69 0.22
N ASN A 213 2.90 -10.75 -0.07
CA ASN A 213 2.14 -10.92 -1.31
C ASN A 213 0.62 -10.67 -1.11
N ASN A 214 0.23 -10.04 0.01
CA ASN A 214 -1.17 -9.81 0.38
C ASN A 214 -1.50 -8.32 0.51
N PRO A 215 -1.58 -7.56 -0.61
CA PRO A 215 -1.97 -6.15 -0.58
C PRO A 215 -3.41 -5.93 -0.09
N PHE A 216 -4.31 -6.91 -0.26
CA PHE A 216 -5.69 -6.78 0.22
C PHE A 216 -5.77 -6.56 1.73
N ALA A 217 -4.96 -7.28 2.51
CA ALA A 217 -4.88 -7.11 3.96
C ALA A 217 -4.33 -5.72 4.34
N TYR A 218 -3.28 -5.26 3.66
CA TYR A 218 -2.70 -3.93 3.86
C TYR A 218 -3.72 -2.82 3.62
N TYR A 219 -4.45 -2.86 2.50
CA TYR A 219 -5.47 -1.86 2.19
C TYR A 219 -6.67 -1.94 3.12
N THR A 220 -7.11 -3.15 3.49
CA THR A 220 -8.16 -3.35 4.49
C THR A 220 -7.81 -2.68 5.82
N ALA A 221 -6.56 -2.85 6.29
CA ALA A 221 -6.10 -2.24 7.53
C ALA A 221 -6.10 -0.71 7.43
N ALA A 222 -5.62 -0.16 6.31
CA ALA A 222 -5.64 1.28 6.05
C ALA A 222 -7.07 1.86 6.10
N VAL A 223 -8.02 1.22 5.42
CA VAL A 223 -9.44 1.62 5.41
C VAL A 223 -10.04 1.56 6.81
N THR A 224 -9.84 0.44 7.52
CA THR A 224 -10.38 0.25 8.88
C THR A 224 -9.86 1.31 9.85
N ASN A 225 -8.55 1.56 9.84
CA ASN A 225 -7.93 2.58 10.68
C ASN A 225 -8.42 3.99 10.34
N SER A 226 -8.65 4.27 9.05
CA SER A 226 -9.23 5.54 8.61
C SER A 226 -10.64 5.75 9.12
N PHE A 227 -11.49 4.71 9.07
CA PHE A 227 -12.86 4.78 9.56
C PHE A 227 -12.89 5.04 11.07
N VAL A 228 -12.10 4.29 11.84
CA VAL A 228 -11.98 4.50 13.30
C VAL A 228 -11.47 5.91 13.63
N ARG A 229 -10.55 6.46 12.83
CA ARG A 229 -10.07 7.84 13.02
C ARG A 229 -11.20 8.87 12.90
N VAL A 230 -12.05 8.75 11.89
CA VAL A 230 -13.20 9.65 11.71
C VAL A 230 -14.17 9.54 12.90
N ILE A 231 -14.49 8.31 13.33
CA ILE A 231 -15.30 8.10 14.54
C ILE A 231 -14.70 8.81 15.76
N ASN A 232 -13.39 8.72 15.95
CA ASN A 232 -12.72 9.32 17.10
C ASN A 232 -12.67 10.84 17.03
N ILE A 233 -12.50 11.41 15.84
CA ILE A 233 -12.58 12.87 15.64
C ILE A 233 -14.00 13.34 15.98
N GLU A 234 -15.01 12.63 15.49
CA GLU A 234 -16.40 13.00 15.72
C GLU A 234 -16.78 12.90 17.20
N LYS A 235 -16.40 11.81 17.89
CA LYS A 235 -16.59 11.69 19.35
C LYS A 235 -15.93 12.83 20.11
N ARG A 236 -14.74 13.27 19.70
CA ARG A 236 -14.07 14.42 20.32
C ARG A 236 -14.84 15.71 20.10
N ASN A 237 -15.33 15.95 18.88
CA ASN A 237 -16.10 17.14 18.56
C ASN A 237 -17.43 17.19 19.33
N GLN A 238 -18.09 16.05 19.49
CA GLN A 238 -19.30 15.92 20.33
C GLN A 238 -19.01 16.29 21.78
N ASN A 239 -17.92 15.78 22.35
CA ASN A 239 -17.54 16.13 23.72
C ASN A 239 -17.24 17.63 23.86
N ILE A 240 -16.48 18.23 22.93
CA ILE A 240 -16.20 19.67 22.95
C ILE A 240 -17.49 20.49 22.86
N ARG A 241 -18.44 20.08 22.00
CA ARG A 241 -19.73 20.75 21.87
C ARG A 241 -20.51 20.69 23.20
N ASP A 242 -20.55 19.52 23.82
CA ASP A 242 -21.25 19.32 25.08
C ASP A 242 -20.58 20.09 26.23
N ASP A 243 -19.24 20.15 26.28
CA ASP A 243 -18.49 20.97 27.24
C ASP A 243 -18.86 22.46 27.09
N ILE A 244 -18.95 22.95 25.84
CA ILE A 244 -19.36 24.35 25.56
C ILE A 244 -20.81 24.60 26.01
N LEU A 245 -21.72 23.65 25.79
CA LEU A 245 -23.11 23.78 26.23
C LEU A 245 -23.20 23.85 27.77
N GLU A 246 -22.49 22.96 28.46
CA GLU A 246 -22.42 22.94 29.93
C GLU A 246 -21.83 24.24 30.48
N MET A 247 -20.76 24.78 29.87
CA MET A 247 -20.15 26.06 30.27
C MET A 247 -21.08 27.27 30.11
N ASN A 248 -22.10 27.18 29.26
CA ASN A 248 -23.07 28.26 29.01
C ASN A 248 -24.44 27.96 29.66
N ASP A 249 -24.49 27.09 30.66
CA ASP A 249 -25.72 26.67 31.36
C ASP A 249 -26.81 26.13 30.42
N MET A 250 -26.41 25.57 29.28
CA MET A 250 -27.29 24.92 28.32
C MET A 250 -27.25 23.39 28.46
N ASN A 251 -28.31 22.73 27.99
CA ASN A 251 -28.40 21.27 28.07
C ASN A 251 -27.49 20.58 27.03
N PRO A 252 -26.55 19.70 27.45
CA PRO A 252 -25.70 18.92 26.54
C PRO A 252 -26.46 17.76 25.90
N SER A 253 -25.81 16.97 25.05
CA SER A 253 -26.43 15.79 24.43
C SER A 253 -27.02 14.80 25.45
N PHE A 254 -28.06 14.05 25.05
CA PHE A 254 -28.70 13.06 25.92
C PHE A 254 -27.70 12.00 26.42
N THR A 255 -26.79 11.54 25.56
CA THR A 255 -25.73 10.60 25.92
C THR A 255 -24.85 11.16 27.04
N ARG A 256 -24.44 12.44 26.95
CA ARG A 256 -23.64 13.11 27.97
C ARG A 256 -24.39 13.30 29.28
N GLN A 257 -25.67 13.66 29.23
CA GLN A 257 -26.51 13.77 30.42
C GLN A 257 -26.58 12.43 31.16
N MET A 258 -26.79 11.34 30.43
CA MET A 258 -26.84 9.97 30.96
C MET A 258 -25.49 9.45 31.47
N GLN A 259 -24.36 9.94 30.94
CA GLN A 259 -23.04 9.46 31.35
C GLN A 259 -22.70 9.79 32.81
N GLY A 260 -23.39 10.77 33.41
CA GLY A 260 -23.27 11.14 34.82
C GLY A 260 -24.55 10.97 35.64
N THR A 261 -25.60 10.31 35.13
CA THR A 261 -26.84 10.10 35.92
C THR A 261 -26.65 9.09 37.04
N TRP A 262 -25.86 8.03 36.80
CA TRP A 262 -25.52 7.06 37.84
C TRP A 262 -24.65 7.65 38.95
N GLU A 263 -23.62 8.40 38.59
CA GLU A 263 -22.75 9.06 39.58
C GLU A 263 -23.49 10.14 40.37
N ARG A 264 -24.38 10.90 39.70
CA ARG A 264 -25.29 11.85 40.38
C ARG A 264 -26.29 11.14 41.29
N SER A 265 -26.90 10.05 40.85
CA SER A 265 -27.87 9.32 41.68
C SER A 265 -27.22 8.67 42.91
N VAL A 266 -26.00 8.15 42.77
CA VAL A 266 -25.20 7.65 43.90
C VAL A 266 -24.85 8.76 44.87
N LYS A 267 -24.40 9.93 44.37
CA LYS A 267 -24.08 11.10 45.21
C LYS A 267 -25.32 11.63 45.94
N GLU A 268 -26.44 11.77 45.24
CA GLU A 268 -27.72 12.19 45.83
C GLU A 268 -28.24 11.20 46.88
N ALA A 269 -28.06 9.90 46.66
CA ALA A 269 -28.40 8.87 47.66
C ALA A 269 -27.51 8.99 48.91
N TYR A 270 -26.20 9.18 48.72
CA TYR A 270 -25.26 9.38 49.81
C TYR A 270 -25.56 10.65 50.63
N ASP A 271 -25.82 11.77 49.94
CA ASP A 271 -26.18 13.04 50.57
C ASP A 271 -27.52 12.98 51.32
N LYS A 272 -28.49 12.19 50.83
CA LYS A 272 -29.77 11.95 51.54
C LYS A 272 -29.62 11.08 52.79
N ILE A 273 -28.68 10.14 52.79
CA ILE A 273 -28.37 9.33 53.96
C ILE A 273 -27.70 10.20 55.03
N ASN A 274 -26.75 11.05 54.64
CA ASN A 274 -26.00 11.90 55.57
C ASN A 274 -26.74 13.17 56.04
N LYS A 275 -27.89 13.50 55.44
CA LYS A 275 -28.77 14.60 55.90
C LYS A 275 -29.86 14.16 56.87
N LYS A 276 -29.91 12.88 57.25
CA LYS A 276 -30.93 12.31 58.14
C LYS A 276 -30.50 12.17 59.60
N ASP A 277 -29.31 12.67 59.94
CA ASP A 277 -28.83 12.92 61.31
C ASP A 277 -28.78 14.43 61.57
#